data_AF-L9ZJ00-F1
#
_entry.id   AF-L9ZJ00-F1
#
_cell.length_a   1.000
_cell.length_b   1.000
_cell.length_c   1.000
_cell.angle_alpha   90.00
_cell.angle_beta   90.00
_cell.angle_gamma   90.00
#
_symmetry.space_group_name_H-M   'P 1'
#
loop_
_entity.id
_entity.type
_entity.pdbx_description
1 polymer ?
#
loop_
_entity_poly.entity_id
_entity_poly.type
_entity_poly.pdbx_seq_one_letter_code
_entity_poly.pdbx_strand_id
1 'polypeptide(L)'
;MSDQLAASTVRPPSFREMGLEEIADSRETRYEERTLSDAPRHGVTDLRDLLVVAERRPGSVSLVDTTRHELVGRVDGVGRAPHSVVFHRQLPANGREGAYAYVQSRQGWVSKLDLFGGELVGRIRAGTSGRAIAISADSAYLIAGYYNPNHAVILDADTLEPLHRISAHAVDPDGQSIASRICTVRDVPGQRCFLLVLKDAGTVWFVDYDDPGFPIIDEIDVGRVLHDGVFSPDDRYFYLASQAEDCLYVLDVRQREVVGRVPTAGPPHPSPGALDERRGLGITGTVMTDAVTAWDLESGAPIADVPIPGHGMFCTAHPDSEYVWGDVIFDDTDRDNDGFIYQIDPDELVVSTVIDTTEWADGRSLHPGFTRDGNHIYVSCWDAGTLLVFDSSTGAFTAAIDGVETPTGTFLGDRATDP
;
A
#
# COMPACT_ATOMS: atom_id res chain seq x y z
N MET A 1 -22.40 -24.50 28.91
CA MET A 1 -22.91 -24.43 27.51
C MET A 1 -21.73 -24.54 26.57
N SER A 2 -21.02 -25.66 26.68
CA SER A 2 -19.77 -25.97 26.01
C SER A 2 -20.03 -27.29 25.28
N ASP A 3 -20.53 -27.20 24.04
CA ASP A 3 -20.62 -28.31 23.06
C ASP A 3 -21.44 -27.89 21.81
N GLN A 4 -21.04 -26.81 21.11
CA GLN A 4 -21.64 -26.49 19.78
C GLN A 4 -20.66 -25.87 18.75
N LEU A 5 -19.35 -25.97 18.94
CA LEU A 5 -18.35 -25.54 17.93
C LEU A 5 -17.56 -26.75 17.38
N ALA A 6 -18.24 -27.87 17.16
CA ALA A 6 -17.70 -29.00 16.41
C ALA A 6 -18.29 -28.99 14.99
N ALA A 7 -17.41 -28.80 14.00
CA ALA A 7 -17.59 -29.16 12.60
C ALA A 7 -18.87 -28.64 11.90
N SER A 8 -18.97 -27.32 11.72
CA SER A 8 -19.77 -26.76 10.63
C SER A 8 -18.89 -26.70 9.38
N THR A 9 -19.00 -27.72 8.51
CA THR A 9 -18.51 -27.69 7.12
C THR A 9 -19.42 -26.81 6.26
N VAL A 10 -19.63 -25.56 6.68
CA VAL A 10 -20.24 -24.55 5.81
C VAL A 10 -19.19 -24.27 4.75
N ARG A 11 -19.39 -24.82 3.53
CA ARG A 11 -18.67 -24.34 2.36
C ARG A 11 -18.82 -22.81 2.36
N PRO A 12 -17.72 -22.04 2.33
CA PRO A 12 -17.84 -20.59 2.20
C PRO A 12 -18.74 -20.31 1.00
N PRO A 13 -19.61 -19.29 1.06
CA PRO A 13 -20.50 -18.98 -0.04
C PRO A 13 -19.67 -18.92 -1.33
N SER A 14 -20.03 -19.72 -2.33
CA SER A 14 -19.39 -19.63 -3.64
C SER A 14 -19.73 -18.27 -4.21
N PHE A 15 -18.80 -17.34 -4.15
CA PHE A 15 -19.01 -16.01 -4.70
C PHE A 15 -19.09 -16.13 -6.23
N ARG A 16 -20.06 -15.43 -6.81
CA ARG A 16 -20.26 -15.39 -8.25
C ARG A 16 -18.99 -14.81 -8.89
N GLU A 17 -18.42 -15.53 -9.85
CA GLU A 17 -17.37 -15.00 -10.71
C GLU A 17 -17.89 -13.79 -11.49
N MET A 18 -17.03 -12.78 -11.67
CA MET A 18 -17.28 -11.65 -12.56
C MET A 18 -16.53 -11.90 -13.87
N GLY A 19 -17.27 -11.97 -14.98
CA GLY A 19 -16.69 -12.08 -16.32
C GLY A 19 -16.17 -10.74 -16.83
N LEU A 20 -15.30 -10.75 -17.85
CA LEU A 20 -14.76 -9.52 -18.43
C LEU A 20 -15.84 -8.59 -19.01
N GLU A 21 -16.90 -9.15 -19.61
CA GLU A 21 -18.04 -8.38 -20.12
C GLU A 21 -18.78 -7.67 -18.98
N GLU A 22 -19.09 -8.36 -17.87
CA GLU A 22 -19.72 -7.75 -16.69
C GLU A 22 -18.84 -6.65 -16.07
N ILE A 23 -17.53 -6.84 -16.06
CA ILE A 23 -16.57 -5.83 -15.60
C ILE A 23 -16.59 -4.63 -16.55
N ALA A 24 -16.54 -4.86 -17.86
CA ALA A 24 -16.56 -3.81 -18.88
C ALA A 24 -17.85 -2.96 -18.81
N ASP A 25 -19.00 -3.60 -18.59
CA ASP A 25 -20.30 -2.93 -18.43
C ASP A 25 -20.37 -2.01 -17.20
N SER A 26 -19.49 -2.22 -16.22
CA SER A 26 -19.40 -1.37 -15.02
C SER A 26 -18.55 -0.11 -15.22
N ARG A 27 -17.88 0.04 -16.36
CA ARG A 27 -16.97 1.15 -16.64
C ARG A 27 -17.75 2.46 -16.80
N GLU A 28 -17.35 3.46 -16.02
CA GLU A 28 -17.88 4.81 -16.05
C GLU A 28 -16.79 5.79 -16.50
N THR A 29 -17.04 6.54 -17.57
CA THR A 29 -16.24 7.72 -17.94
C THR A 29 -17.01 8.97 -17.51
N ARG A 30 -16.37 9.81 -16.69
CA ARG A 30 -16.97 11.05 -16.16
C ARG A 30 -16.53 12.27 -16.95
N TYR A 31 -15.25 12.31 -17.33
CA TYR A 31 -14.67 13.36 -18.15
C TYR A 31 -13.87 12.75 -19.29
N GLU A 32 -13.99 13.33 -20.48
CA GLU A 32 -13.04 13.07 -21.55
C GLU A 32 -11.76 13.86 -21.27
N GLU A 33 -10.59 13.24 -21.40
CA GLU A 33 -9.32 13.87 -21.02
C GLU A 33 -9.03 15.20 -21.71
N ARG A 34 -9.47 15.34 -22.97
CA ARG A 34 -9.35 16.58 -23.75
C ARG A 34 -10.14 17.77 -23.17
N THR A 35 -11.04 17.53 -22.22
CA THR A 35 -11.87 18.57 -21.57
C THR A 35 -11.32 19.01 -20.22
N LEU A 36 -10.39 18.25 -19.65
CA LEU A 36 -9.78 18.51 -18.36
C LEU A 36 -8.66 19.57 -18.49
N SER A 37 -8.20 20.10 -17.36
CA SER A 37 -7.14 21.14 -17.31
C SER A 37 -5.82 20.62 -17.88
N ASP A 38 -5.05 21.46 -18.58
CA ASP A 38 -3.70 21.14 -19.06
C ASP A 38 -2.59 21.58 -18.08
N ALA A 39 -2.97 22.19 -16.96
CA ALA A 39 -2.06 22.60 -15.88
C ALA A 39 -2.73 22.51 -14.49
N PRO A 40 -1.93 22.39 -13.40
CA PRO A 40 -2.43 22.39 -12.02
C PRO A 40 -3.28 23.63 -11.69
N ARG A 41 -4.44 23.42 -11.06
CA ARG A 41 -5.35 24.49 -10.60
C ARG A 41 -5.28 24.79 -9.11
N HIS A 42 -4.64 23.91 -8.35
CA HIS A 42 -4.49 23.98 -6.90
C HIS A 42 -3.23 24.73 -6.44
N GLY A 43 -2.39 25.20 -7.37
CA GLY A 43 -1.20 26.00 -7.07
C GLY A 43 0.05 25.21 -6.65
N VAL A 44 -0.03 23.87 -6.57
CA VAL A 44 1.15 23.02 -6.32
C VAL A 44 1.97 22.99 -7.60
N THR A 45 3.26 23.31 -7.48
CA THR A 45 4.16 23.47 -8.63
C THR A 45 4.78 22.16 -9.10
N ASP A 46 4.97 21.20 -8.20
CA ASP A 46 5.52 19.88 -8.49
C ASP A 46 4.55 18.81 -7.98
N LEU A 47 4.02 17.98 -8.87
CA LEU A 47 3.04 16.95 -8.51
C LEU A 47 3.61 15.85 -7.59
N ARG A 48 4.92 15.78 -7.40
CA ARG A 48 5.54 14.90 -6.40
C ARG A 48 5.33 15.41 -4.98
N ASP A 49 4.99 16.68 -4.81
CA ASP A 49 4.64 17.31 -3.52
C ASP A 49 3.11 17.33 -3.28
N LEU A 50 2.36 16.58 -4.09
CA LEU A 50 0.91 16.38 -3.92
C LEU A 50 0.65 15.04 -3.23
N LEU A 51 0.28 15.10 -1.97
CA LEU A 51 -0.11 13.93 -1.17
C LEU A 51 -1.57 13.57 -1.44
N VAL A 52 -1.83 12.31 -1.77
CA VAL A 52 -3.18 11.75 -1.91
C VAL A 52 -3.52 10.98 -0.65
N VAL A 53 -4.61 11.38 0.02
CA VAL A 53 -5.00 10.81 1.31
C VAL A 53 -6.33 10.09 1.19
N ALA A 54 -6.34 8.80 1.56
CA ALA A 54 -7.55 7.98 1.54
C ALA A 54 -8.54 8.42 2.63
N GLU A 55 -9.75 8.81 2.23
CA GLU A 55 -10.84 9.14 3.15
C GLU A 55 -11.81 7.97 3.23
N ARG A 56 -11.65 7.17 4.29
CA ARG A 56 -12.17 5.81 4.33
C ARG A 56 -13.71 5.74 4.29
N ARG A 57 -14.37 6.58 5.08
CA ARG A 57 -15.84 6.58 5.22
C ARG A 57 -16.57 7.21 4.01
N PRO A 58 -16.22 8.43 3.55
CA PRO A 58 -16.94 9.07 2.43
C PRO A 58 -16.68 8.41 1.07
N GLY A 59 -15.55 7.69 0.90
CA GLY A 59 -15.21 7.10 -0.39
C GLY A 59 -14.68 8.15 -1.37
N SER A 60 -13.86 9.05 -0.85
CA SER A 60 -13.15 10.13 -1.52
C SER A 60 -11.65 10.00 -1.25
N VAL A 61 -10.84 10.80 -1.95
CA VAL A 61 -9.47 11.09 -1.54
C VAL A 61 -9.29 12.59 -1.39
N SER A 62 -8.50 13.00 -0.41
CA SER A 62 -8.07 14.39 -0.25
C SER A 62 -6.72 14.61 -0.94
N LEU A 63 -6.52 15.80 -1.48
CA LEU A 63 -5.28 16.26 -2.11
C LEU A 63 -4.65 17.32 -1.21
N VAL A 64 -3.43 17.07 -0.75
CA VAL A 64 -2.72 17.93 0.19
C VAL A 64 -1.40 18.39 -0.42
N ASP A 65 -1.16 19.70 -0.39
CA ASP A 65 0.12 20.30 -0.77
C ASP A 65 1.11 20.15 0.37
N THR A 66 2.17 19.36 0.16
CA THR A 66 3.12 19.08 1.22
C THR A 66 4.10 20.20 1.50
N THR A 67 4.24 21.17 0.60
CA THR A 67 5.14 22.33 0.76
C THR A 67 4.54 23.43 1.61
N ARG A 68 3.21 23.54 1.59
CA ARG A 68 2.45 24.56 2.35
C ARG A 68 1.65 23.96 3.51
N HIS A 69 1.57 22.63 3.60
CA HIS A 69 0.73 21.91 4.57
C HIS A 69 -0.75 22.28 4.46
N GLU A 70 -1.27 22.28 3.23
CA GLU A 70 -2.64 22.73 2.96
C GLU A 70 -3.47 21.68 2.23
N LEU A 71 -4.72 21.49 2.66
CA LEU A 71 -5.73 20.78 1.88
C LEU A 71 -6.10 21.62 0.66
N VAL A 72 -5.81 21.11 -0.53
CA VAL A 72 -5.99 21.85 -1.79
C VAL A 72 -7.09 21.30 -2.70
N GLY A 73 -7.63 20.12 -2.38
CA GLY A 73 -8.71 19.54 -3.14
C GLY A 73 -9.23 18.24 -2.55
N ARG A 74 -10.34 17.76 -3.10
CA ARG A 74 -10.94 16.46 -2.79
C ARG A 74 -11.53 15.86 -4.05
N VAL A 75 -11.29 14.57 -4.25
CA VAL A 75 -11.89 13.79 -5.34
C VAL A 75 -12.90 12.81 -4.76
N ASP A 76 -14.18 13.07 -4.99
CA ASP A 76 -15.28 12.24 -4.51
C ASP A 76 -15.57 11.05 -5.43
N GLY A 77 -16.16 9.99 -4.85
CA GLY A 77 -16.74 8.90 -5.62
C GLY A 77 -15.75 7.85 -6.13
N VAL A 78 -14.56 7.77 -5.53
CA VAL A 78 -13.55 6.74 -5.84
C VAL A 78 -13.91 5.34 -5.30
N GLY A 79 -15.00 5.25 -4.54
CA GLY A 79 -15.50 4.04 -3.89
C GLY A 79 -15.17 4.01 -2.41
N ARG A 80 -16.05 3.41 -1.60
CA ARG A 80 -15.91 3.43 -0.14
C ARG A 80 -14.68 2.65 0.32
N ALA A 81 -14.02 3.17 1.36
CA ALA A 81 -12.76 2.69 1.89
C ALA A 81 -11.70 2.52 0.78
N PRO A 82 -11.24 3.63 0.16
CA PRO A 82 -10.01 3.64 -0.63
C PRO A 82 -8.89 2.98 0.19
N HIS A 83 -8.08 2.15 -0.47
CA HIS A 83 -7.11 1.32 0.23
C HIS A 83 -5.68 1.50 -0.28
N SER A 84 -5.51 1.63 -1.59
CA SER A 84 -4.19 1.79 -2.20
C SER A 84 -4.27 2.77 -3.35
N VAL A 85 -3.19 3.53 -3.52
CA VAL A 85 -3.04 4.52 -4.58
C VAL A 85 -1.72 4.24 -5.30
N VAL A 86 -1.73 4.26 -6.62
CA VAL A 86 -0.53 4.26 -7.46
C VAL A 86 -0.57 5.44 -8.41
N PHE A 87 0.60 5.93 -8.79
CA PHE A 87 0.74 7.12 -9.63
C PHE A 87 1.22 6.72 -11.01
N HIS A 88 0.84 7.51 -12.02
CA HIS A 88 1.51 7.44 -13.31
C HIS A 88 3.03 7.60 -13.11
N ARG A 89 3.84 6.76 -13.77
CA ARG A 89 5.30 6.67 -13.50
C ARG A 89 6.05 7.92 -13.90
N GLN A 90 5.63 8.54 -15.00
CA GLN A 90 6.23 9.76 -15.54
C GLN A 90 5.50 11.01 -15.02
N LEU A 91 6.25 12.11 -14.91
CA LEU A 91 5.69 13.43 -14.70
C LEU A 91 5.21 14.06 -16.02
N PRO A 92 4.22 14.97 -15.97
CA PRO A 92 3.83 15.73 -17.14
C PRO A 92 4.97 16.63 -17.63
N ALA A 93 5.49 16.33 -18.82
CA ALA A 93 6.47 17.17 -19.51
C ALA A 93 5.82 18.03 -20.62
N ASN A 94 4.97 17.41 -21.45
CA ASN A 94 4.24 18.06 -22.52
C ASN A 94 2.77 17.61 -22.51
N GLY A 95 1.87 18.47 -22.01
CA GLY A 95 0.46 18.12 -21.85
C GLY A 95 0.17 17.45 -20.52
N ARG A 96 -0.78 16.50 -20.50
CA ARG A 96 -1.36 15.93 -19.27
C ARG A 96 -0.99 14.47 -18.99
N GLU A 97 -0.29 13.80 -19.90
CA GLU A 97 0.27 12.48 -19.64
C GLU A 97 1.15 12.57 -18.39
N GLY A 98 1.03 11.64 -17.44
CA GLY A 98 1.67 11.78 -16.13
C GLY A 98 0.87 12.52 -15.06
N ALA A 99 -0.24 13.17 -15.38
CA ALA A 99 -1.04 13.94 -14.42
C ALA A 99 -2.09 13.07 -13.71
N TYR A 100 -1.84 11.77 -13.54
CA TYR A 100 -2.85 10.82 -13.07
C TYR A 100 -2.40 10.00 -11.86
N ALA A 101 -3.36 9.70 -11.00
CA ALA A 101 -3.26 8.67 -9.98
C ALA A 101 -4.43 7.69 -10.10
N TYR A 102 -4.24 6.49 -9.54
CA TYR A 102 -5.20 5.41 -9.60
C TYR A 102 -5.47 4.86 -8.21
N VAL A 103 -6.75 4.72 -7.88
CA VAL A 103 -7.19 4.33 -6.54
C VAL A 103 -7.95 3.02 -6.59
N GLN A 104 -7.52 2.05 -5.79
CA GLN A 104 -8.30 0.86 -5.49
C GLN A 104 -9.09 1.07 -4.21
N SER A 105 -10.41 0.86 -4.27
CA SER A 105 -11.28 0.83 -3.08
C SER A 105 -11.63 -0.59 -2.66
N ARG A 106 -11.94 -0.75 -1.37
CA ARG A 106 -12.41 -2.03 -0.82
C ARG A 106 -13.75 -2.49 -1.39
N GLN A 107 -14.54 -1.61 -1.99
CA GLN A 107 -15.77 -2.00 -2.69
C GLN A 107 -15.55 -2.56 -4.10
N GLY A 108 -14.29 -2.61 -4.52
CA GLY A 108 -13.84 -3.19 -5.78
C GLY A 108 -13.82 -2.24 -6.97
N TRP A 109 -13.83 -0.92 -6.70
CA TRP A 109 -13.60 0.09 -7.74
C TRP A 109 -12.11 0.35 -7.94
N VAL A 110 -11.70 0.42 -9.20
CA VAL A 110 -10.48 1.11 -9.65
C VAL A 110 -10.91 2.45 -10.22
N SER A 111 -10.31 3.55 -9.75
CA SER A 111 -10.66 4.92 -10.15
C SER A 111 -9.44 5.67 -10.67
N LYS A 112 -9.57 6.34 -11.81
CA LYS A 112 -8.54 7.23 -12.40
C LYS A 112 -8.83 8.68 -11.99
N LEU A 113 -7.84 9.35 -11.41
CA LEU A 113 -7.95 10.71 -10.90
C LEU A 113 -7.09 11.66 -11.74
N ASP A 114 -7.61 12.84 -12.04
CA ASP A 114 -6.85 13.98 -12.57
C ASP A 114 -6.20 14.73 -11.42
N LEU A 115 -4.86 14.75 -11.40
CA LEU A 115 -4.09 15.43 -10.38
C LEU A 115 -3.93 16.93 -10.65
N PHE A 116 -4.26 17.44 -11.84
CA PHE A 116 -4.20 18.88 -12.12
C PHE A 116 -5.42 19.64 -11.59
N GLY A 117 -6.62 19.10 -11.77
CA GLY A 117 -7.85 19.75 -11.34
C GLY A 117 -8.54 19.09 -10.15
N GLY A 118 -8.16 17.86 -9.78
CA GLY A 118 -8.81 17.10 -8.71
C GLY A 118 -10.14 16.46 -9.15
N GLU A 119 -10.25 16.02 -10.40
CA GLU A 119 -11.44 15.37 -10.93
C GLU A 119 -11.33 13.85 -10.97
N LEU A 120 -12.44 13.16 -10.74
CA LEU A 120 -12.58 11.73 -11.05
C LEU A 120 -12.78 11.58 -12.57
N VAL A 121 -11.76 11.13 -13.30
CA VAL A 121 -11.80 10.95 -14.77
C VAL A 121 -12.76 9.83 -15.16
N GLY A 122 -12.64 8.70 -14.45
CA GLY A 122 -13.45 7.53 -14.68
C GLY A 122 -13.17 6.46 -13.63
N ARG A 123 -13.98 5.41 -13.64
CA ARG A 123 -13.82 4.27 -12.73
C ARG A 123 -14.41 3.00 -13.33
N ILE A 124 -13.95 1.85 -12.85
CA ILE A 124 -14.47 0.53 -13.23
C ILE A 124 -14.57 -0.35 -12.00
N ARG A 125 -15.61 -1.19 -11.93
CA ARG A 125 -15.80 -2.11 -10.82
C ARG A 125 -15.38 -3.52 -11.22
N ALA A 126 -14.14 -3.85 -10.94
CA ALA A 126 -13.56 -5.15 -11.30
C ALA A 126 -13.68 -6.21 -10.19
N GLY A 127 -14.34 -5.89 -9.07
CA GLY A 127 -14.65 -6.88 -8.03
C GLY A 127 -15.59 -6.32 -6.94
N THR A 128 -15.66 -7.02 -5.82
CA THR A 128 -16.47 -6.61 -4.65
C THR A 128 -15.68 -6.45 -3.36
N SER A 129 -14.43 -6.93 -3.34
CA SER A 129 -13.48 -6.76 -2.23
C SER A 129 -12.06 -6.62 -2.78
N GLY A 130 -11.66 -5.39 -3.14
CA GLY A 130 -10.34 -5.09 -3.72
C GLY A 130 -9.38 -4.50 -2.68
N ARG A 131 -8.08 -4.76 -2.81
CA ARG A 131 -7.05 -4.18 -1.91
C ARG A 131 -5.79 -3.76 -2.63
N ALA A 132 -5.35 -4.50 -3.63
CA ALA A 132 -4.05 -4.28 -4.23
C ALA A 132 -4.19 -3.66 -5.62
N ILE A 133 -3.33 -2.70 -5.95
CA ILE A 133 -3.21 -2.12 -7.28
C ILE A 133 -1.74 -1.82 -7.60
N ALA A 134 -1.34 -2.07 -8.84
CA ALA A 134 -0.02 -1.71 -9.38
C ALA A 134 -0.18 -1.16 -10.80
N ILE A 135 0.85 -0.45 -11.25
CA ILE A 135 0.94 0.13 -12.58
C ILE A 135 2.26 -0.33 -13.23
N SER A 136 2.19 -0.72 -14.50
CA SER A 136 3.35 -1.18 -15.28
C SER A 136 4.43 -0.08 -15.36
N ALA A 137 5.67 -0.48 -15.61
CA ALA A 137 6.80 0.45 -15.68
C ALA A 137 6.61 1.58 -16.73
N ASP A 138 5.90 1.28 -17.81
CA ASP A 138 5.56 2.21 -18.89
C ASP A 138 4.21 2.92 -18.71
N SER A 139 3.52 2.69 -17.58
CA SER A 139 2.18 3.24 -17.30
C SER A 139 1.08 2.84 -18.26
N ALA A 140 1.29 1.84 -19.13
CA ALA A 140 0.27 1.36 -20.07
C ALA A 140 -0.83 0.52 -19.38
N TYR A 141 -0.48 -0.22 -18.32
CA TYR A 141 -1.37 -1.19 -17.69
C TYR A 141 -1.50 -0.96 -16.19
N LEU A 142 -2.72 -1.14 -15.69
CA LEU A 142 -2.99 -1.34 -14.28
C LEU A 142 -3.28 -2.82 -14.04
N ILE A 143 -2.88 -3.33 -12.88
CA ILE A 143 -3.39 -4.59 -12.36
C ILE A 143 -4.03 -4.37 -11.00
N ALA A 144 -5.24 -4.91 -10.81
CA ALA A 144 -5.99 -4.83 -9.57
C ALA A 144 -6.24 -6.24 -9.01
N GLY A 145 -5.86 -6.46 -7.75
CA GLY A 145 -6.02 -7.73 -7.03
C GLY A 145 -7.19 -7.71 -6.05
N TYR A 146 -7.95 -8.81 -6.03
CA TYR A 146 -9.18 -8.91 -5.24
C TYR A 146 -9.18 -10.12 -4.29
N TYR A 147 -9.86 -9.92 -3.17
CA TYR A 147 -10.28 -10.99 -2.28
C TYR A 147 -11.60 -11.60 -2.73
N ASN A 148 -12.42 -10.82 -3.44
CA ASN A 148 -13.69 -11.30 -3.95
C ASN A 148 -14.11 -10.62 -5.27
N PRO A 149 -14.37 -11.40 -6.34
CA PRO A 149 -13.99 -12.80 -6.48
C PRO A 149 -12.46 -12.98 -6.42
N ASN A 150 -11.97 -14.20 -6.24
CA ASN A 150 -10.54 -14.51 -6.16
C ASN A 150 -9.90 -14.42 -7.56
N HIS A 151 -9.54 -13.21 -7.98
CA HIS A 151 -8.93 -12.93 -9.27
C HIS A 151 -8.08 -11.65 -9.24
N ALA A 152 -7.28 -11.45 -10.29
CA ALA A 152 -6.78 -10.15 -10.69
C ALA A 152 -7.40 -9.73 -12.02
N VAL A 153 -7.45 -8.42 -12.26
CA VAL A 153 -7.89 -7.85 -13.53
C VAL A 153 -6.84 -6.87 -14.02
N ILE A 154 -6.42 -7.04 -15.27
CA ILE A 154 -5.53 -6.11 -15.97
C ILE A 154 -6.38 -5.15 -16.76
N LEU A 155 -6.11 -3.85 -16.61
CA LEU A 155 -6.80 -2.76 -17.26
C LEU A 155 -5.82 -1.97 -18.10
N ASP A 156 -6.29 -1.45 -19.23
CA ASP A 156 -5.66 -0.32 -19.90
C ASP A 156 -5.66 0.89 -18.95
N ALA A 157 -4.51 1.47 -18.66
CA ALA A 157 -4.40 2.55 -17.67
C ALA A 157 -5.07 3.84 -18.15
N ASP A 158 -5.07 4.07 -19.47
CA ASP A 158 -5.63 5.28 -20.05
C ASP A 158 -7.15 5.30 -19.97
N THR A 159 -7.77 4.20 -20.42
CA THR A 159 -9.21 4.10 -20.65
C THR A 159 -9.94 3.28 -19.59
N LEU A 160 -9.22 2.60 -18.69
CA LEU A 160 -9.75 1.60 -17.75
C LEU A 160 -10.45 0.42 -18.45
N GLU A 161 -10.17 0.15 -19.73
CA GLU A 161 -10.69 -1.02 -20.43
C GLU A 161 -10.16 -2.31 -19.80
N PRO A 162 -11.02 -3.29 -19.45
CA PRO A 162 -10.54 -4.56 -18.92
C PRO A 162 -9.99 -5.43 -20.05
N LEU A 163 -8.69 -5.68 -20.00
CA LEU A 163 -7.95 -6.43 -21.03
C LEU A 163 -7.88 -7.92 -20.72
N HIS A 164 -7.68 -8.26 -19.45
CA HIS A 164 -7.47 -9.64 -19.03
C HIS A 164 -7.93 -9.90 -17.60
N ARG A 165 -8.39 -11.12 -17.34
CA ARG A 165 -8.77 -11.60 -16.00
C ARG A 165 -7.95 -12.84 -15.68
N ILE A 166 -7.28 -12.81 -14.54
CA ILE A 166 -6.48 -13.92 -14.02
C ILE A 166 -7.21 -14.54 -12.84
N SER A 167 -7.64 -15.80 -12.98
CA SER A 167 -8.29 -16.53 -11.90
C SER A 167 -7.25 -16.95 -10.85
N ALA A 168 -7.43 -16.56 -9.59
CA ALA A 168 -6.46 -16.84 -8.52
C ALA A 168 -6.72 -18.21 -7.88
N HIS A 169 -6.72 -19.26 -8.70
CA HIS A 169 -6.79 -20.64 -8.23
C HIS A 169 -5.41 -21.27 -8.27
N ALA A 170 -4.96 -21.77 -7.13
CA ALA A 170 -3.63 -22.36 -6.96
C ALA A 170 -3.70 -23.57 -6.02
N VAL A 171 -2.59 -24.28 -5.89
CA VAL A 171 -2.42 -25.35 -4.92
C VAL A 171 -1.82 -24.74 -3.65
N ASP A 172 -2.46 -24.96 -2.50
CA ASP A 172 -1.96 -24.49 -1.21
C ASP A 172 -0.83 -25.39 -0.66
N PRO A 173 -0.16 -25.01 0.45
CA PRO A 173 0.93 -25.81 1.00
C PRO A 173 0.51 -27.19 1.55
N ASP A 174 -0.80 -27.45 1.66
CA ASP A 174 -1.37 -28.75 2.03
C ASP A 174 -1.76 -29.59 0.80
N GLY A 175 -1.40 -29.13 -0.40
CA GLY A 175 -1.65 -29.80 -1.67
C GLY A 175 -3.10 -29.67 -2.16
N GLN A 176 -3.90 -28.78 -1.59
CA GLN A 176 -5.31 -28.59 -1.97
C GLN A 176 -5.45 -27.50 -3.04
N SER A 177 -6.28 -27.76 -4.06
CA SER A 177 -6.65 -26.71 -5.01
C SER A 177 -7.70 -25.78 -4.39
N ILE A 178 -7.32 -24.51 -4.21
CA ILE A 178 -8.16 -23.50 -3.57
C ILE A 178 -8.25 -22.22 -4.42
N ALA A 179 -9.25 -21.40 -4.14
CA ALA A 179 -9.30 -20.02 -4.60
C ALA A 179 -8.62 -19.12 -3.55
N SER A 180 -7.65 -18.31 -3.97
CA SER A 180 -6.81 -17.51 -3.08
C SER A 180 -7.11 -16.02 -3.18
N ARG A 181 -7.11 -15.33 -2.05
CA ARG A 181 -7.19 -13.87 -2.02
C ARG A 181 -5.88 -13.28 -2.53
N ILE A 182 -5.95 -12.25 -3.39
CA ILE A 182 -4.75 -11.50 -3.80
C ILE A 182 -4.56 -10.32 -2.85
N CYS A 183 -3.48 -10.32 -2.08
CA CYS A 183 -3.19 -9.30 -1.06
C CYS A 183 -2.22 -8.23 -1.54
N THR A 184 -1.29 -8.57 -2.43
CA THR A 184 -0.31 -7.64 -2.98
C THR A 184 -0.18 -7.86 -4.47
N VAL A 185 -0.09 -6.75 -5.21
CA VAL A 185 0.35 -6.74 -6.60
C VAL A 185 1.40 -5.65 -6.74
N ARG A 186 2.48 -5.92 -7.47
CA ARG A 186 3.56 -4.97 -7.72
C ARG A 186 4.06 -5.12 -9.15
N ASP A 187 4.53 -4.03 -9.73
CA ASP A 187 5.41 -4.10 -10.90
C ASP A 187 6.80 -4.56 -10.44
N VAL A 188 7.40 -5.52 -11.13
CA VAL A 188 8.73 -6.03 -10.80
C VAL A 188 9.78 -5.15 -11.49
N PRO A 189 10.64 -4.44 -10.73
CA PRO A 189 11.58 -3.50 -11.32
C PRO A 189 12.46 -4.14 -12.39
N GLY A 190 12.53 -3.50 -13.56
CA GLY A 190 13.39 -3.91 -14.67
C GLY A 190 13.03 -5.22 -15.37
N GLN A 191 11.92 -5.89 -14.99
CA GLN A 191 11.57 -7.22 -15.52
C GLN A 191 10.31 -7.28 -16.37
N ARG A 192 9.61 -6.16 -16.54
CA ARG A 192 8.40 -6.05 -17.38
C ARG A 192 7.32 -7.10 -17.06
N CYS A 193 7.12 -7.38 -15.77
CA CYS A 193 6.07 -8.27 -15.29
C CYS A 193 5.49 -7.77 -13.96
N PHE A 194 4.27 -8.18 -13.66
CA PHE A 194 3.65 -7.99 -12.35
C PHE A 194 3.93 -9.18 -11.44
N LEU A 195 4.20 -8.91 -10.17
CA LEU A 195 4.23 -9.88 -9.07
C LEU A 195 2.87 -9.87 -8.36
N LEU A 196 2.22 -11.02 -8.22
CA LEU A 196 0.95 -11.20 -7.52
C LEU A 196 1.15 -12.13 -6.33
N VAL A 197 0.79 -11.68 -5.13
CA VAL A 197 0.86 -12.49 -3.90
C VAL A 197 -0.51 -13.10 -3.61
N LEU A 198 -0.58 -14.43 -3.65
CA LEU A 198 -1.77 -15.22 -3.36
C LEU A 198 -1.75 -15.64 -1.89
N LYS A 199 -2.47 -14.88 -1.04
CA LYS A 199 -2.47 -15.00 0.43
C LYS A 199 -2.68 -16.41 0.94
N ASP A 200 -3.76 -17.05 0.50
CA ASP A 200 -4.22 -18.32 1.06
C ASP A 200 -3.46 -19.52 0.47
N ALA A 201 -3.14 -19.45 -0.82
CA ALA A 201 -2.37 -20.48 -1.50
C ALA A 201 -0.88 -20.46 -1.15
N GLY A 202 -0.38 -19.34 -0.61
CA GLY A 202 1.02 -19.29 -0.20
C GLY A 202 2.01 -19.17 -1.36
N THR A 203 1.53 -18.70 -2.51
CA THR A 203 2.31 -18.61 -3.74
C THR A 203 2.45 -17.18 -4.24
N VAL A 204 3.50 -16.95 -5.03
CA VAL A 204 3.73 -15.71 -5.75
C VAL A 204 3.77 -15.99 -7.24
N TRP A 205 2.99 -15.26 -8.03
CA TRP A 205 2.92 -15.39 -9.48
C TRP A 205 3.59 -14.21 -10.17
N PHE A 206 4.28 -14.49 -11.27
CA PHE A 206 4.84 -13.49 -12.18
C PHE A 206 4.04 -13.46 -13.47
N VAL A 207 3.48 -12.31 -13.81
CA VAL A 207 2.60 -12.11 -14.97
C VAL A 207 3.28 -11.15 -15.95
N ASP A 208 3.64 -11.65 -17.11
CA ASP A 208 4.26 -10.85 -18.18
C ASP A 208 3.26 -9.80 -18.70
N TYR A 209 3.73 -8.58 -18.97
CA TYR A 209 2.92 -7.55 -19.62
C TYR A 209 3.52 -7.02 -20.94
N ASP A 210 4.58 -7.65 -21.46
CA ASP A 210 5.02 -7.50 -22.85
C ASP A 210 4.19 -8.37 -23.80
N ASP A 211 3.73 -9.53 -23.34
CA ASP A 211 2.79 -10.34 -24.11
C ASP A 211 1.34 -9.87 -23.83
N PRO A 212 0.55 -9.52 -24.87
CA PRO A 212 -0.84 -9.08 -24.72
C PRO A 212 -1.78 -10.18 -24.18
N GLY A 213 -1.34 -11.43 -24.13
CA GLY A 213 -2.02 -12.53 -23.47
C GLY A 213 -1.83 -12.58 -21.96
N PHE A 214 -0.93 -11.75 -21.41
CA PHE A 214 -0.59 -11.67 -19.98
C PHE A 214 -0.34 -13.03 -19.31
N PRO A 215 0.55 -13.89 -19.86
CA PRO A 215 0.79 -15.21 -19.31
C PRO A 215 1.42 -15.12 -17.91
N ILE A 216 1.04 -16.07 -17.05
CA ILE A 216 1.81 -16.39 -15.86
C ILE A 216 3.08 -17.09 -16.34
N ILE A 217 4.23 -16.44 -16.13
CA ILE A 217 5.53 -16.91 -16.60
C ILE A 217 6.33 -17.63 -15.51
N ASP A 218 5.93 -17.48 -14.25
CA ASP A 218 6.51 -18.22 -13.13
C ASP A 218 5.60 -18.24 -11.90
N GLU A 219 5.80 -19.24 -11.05
CA GLU A 219 5.11 -19.41 -9.78
C GLU A 219 6.08 -19.89 -8.71
N ILE A 220 6.10 -19.23 -7.55
CA ILE A 220 6.98 -19.58 -6.42
C ILE A 220 6.11 -20.00 -5.24
N ASP A 221 6.37 -21.18 -4.69
CA ASP A 221 5.85 -21.60 -3.39
C ASP A 221 6.65 -20.91 -2.28
N VAL A 222 5.97 -20.20 -1.37
CA VAL A 222 6.63 -19.37 -0.36
C VAL A 222 6.34 -19.85 1.07
N GLY A 223 5.09 -19.66 1.53
CA GLY A 223 4.76 -19.80 2.94
C GLY A 223 3.26 -19.67 3.19
N ARG A 224 2.83 -19.49 4.44
CA ARG A 224 1.39 -19.51 4.80
C ARG A 224 0.85 -18.13 5.15
N VAL A 225 -0.34 -17.82 4.63
CA VAL A 225 -1.07 -16.58 4.97
C VAL A 225 -0.26 -15.33 4.62
N LEU A 226 0.23 -15.28 3.39
CA LEU A 226 1.04 -14.17 2.88
C LEU A 226 0.28 -12.83 2.95
N HIS A 227 0.98 -11.72 3.07
CA HIS A 227 0.33 -10.41 3.18
C HIS A 227 0.98 -9.39 2.24
N ASP A 228 1.67 -8.42 2.79
CA ASP A 228 2.36 -7.35 2.08
C ASP A 228 3.86 -7.58 2.06
N GLY A 229 4.53 -6.77 1.25
CA GLY A 229 5.96 -6.89 1.05
C GLY A 229 6.56 -5.64 0.44
N VAL A 230 7.87 -5.55 0.49
CA VAL A 230 8.65 -4.42 0.01
C VAL A 230 9.85 -4.92 -0.77
N PHE A 231 10.19 -4.23 -1.86
CA PHE A 231 11.43 -4.50 -2.58
C PHE A 231 12.62 -3.97 -1.79
N SER A 232 13.74 -4.70 -1.84
CA SER A 232 15.02 -4.16 -1.39
C SER A 232 15.39 -2.93 -2.22
N PRO A 233 16.18 -2.01 -1.64
CA PRO A 233 16.80 -0.88 -2.33
C PRO A 233 17.38 -1.12 -3.73
N ASP A 234 18.03 -2.26 -3.91
CA ASP A 234 18.70 -2.65 -5.14
C ASP A 234 17.78 -3.36 -6.13
N ASP A 235 16.48 -3.35 -5.86
CA ASP A 235 15.40 -3.93 -6.66
C ASP A 235 15.53 -5.45 -6.89
N ARG A 236 16.39 -6.13 -6.13
CA ARG A 236 16.71 -7.55 -6.33
C ARG A 236 15.85 -8.47 -5.49
N TYR A 237 15.60 -8.10 -4.25
CA TYR A 237 14.88 -8.94 -3.30
C TYR A 237 13.49 -8.38 -3.03
N PHE A 238 12.53 -9.27 -2.80
CA PHE A 238 11.22 -8.90 -2.29
C PHE A 238 11.03 -9.54 -0.91
N TYR A 239 10.99 -8.69 0.13
CA TYR A 239 10.74 -9.10 1.50
C TYR A 239 9.22 -9.25 1.69
N LEU A 240 8.76 -10.49 1.84
CA LEU A 240 7.34 -10.83 1.82
C LEU A 240 6.89 -11.40 3.17
N ALA A 241 5.93 -10.75 3.80
CA ALA A 241 5.37 -11.20 5.07
C ALA A 241 4.60 -12.52 4.95
N SER A 242 4.97 -13.48 5.79
CA SER A 242 4.17 -14.64 6.17
C SER A 242 3.67 -14.44 7.60
N GLN A 243 2.39 -14.04 7.73
CA GLN A 243 1.79 -13.70 9.02
C GLN A 243 1.46 -14.92 9.89
N ALA A 244 1.34 -16.11 9.29
CA ALA A 244 1.11 -17.33 10.07
C ALA A 244 2.42 -17.97 10.57
N GLU A 245 3.55 -17.53 10.04
CA GLU A 245 4.87 -18.10 10.35
C GLU A 245 5.82 -17.09 10.99
N ASP A 246 5.31 -15.89 11.32
CA ASP A 246 6.04 -14.81 11.98
C ASP A 246 7.42 -14.56 11.33
N CYS A 247 7.42 -14.38 10.01
CA CYS A 247 8.65 -14.09 9.27
C CYS A 247 8.42 -13.31 7.97
N LEU A 248 9.48 -12.64 7.53
CA LEU A 248 9.61 -12.13 6.16
C LEU A 248 10.38 -13.17 5.33
N TYR A 249 9.77 -13.69 4.27
CA TYR A 249 10.52 -14.43 3.25
C TYR A 249 11.32 -13.48 2.37
N VAL A 250 12.54 -13.89 2.00
CA VAL A 250 13.40 -13.15 1.07
C VAL A 250 13.34 -13.85 -0.28
N LEU A 251 12.68 -13.22 -1.25
CA LEU A 251 12.56 -13.72 -2.61
C LEU A 251 13.57 -13.01 -3.50
N ASP A 252 14.47 -13.73 -4.18
CA ASP A 252 15.24 -13.14 -5.28
C ASP A 252 14.33 -13.07 -6.50
N VAL A 253 13.89 -11.87 -6.90
CA VAL A 253 12.91 -11.73 -7.99
C VAL A 253 13.55 -11.89 -9.37
N ARG A 254 14.89 -11.86 -9.49
CA ARG A 254 15.59 -12.12 -10.76
C ARG A 254 15.72 -13.61 -11.02
N GLN A 255 15.96 -14.38 -9.95
CA GLN A 255 16.04 -15.83 -10.00
C GLN A 255 14.68 -16.50 -9.79
N ARG A 256 13.70 -15.76 -9.27
CA ARG A 256 12.34 -16.20 -8.95
C ARG A 256 12.33 -17.39 -8.01
N GLU A 257 13.07 -17.25 -6.91
CA GLU A 257 13.15 -18.27 -5.86
C GLU A 257 13.21 -17.65 -4.46
N VAL A 258 12.82 -18.44 -3.46
CA VAL A 258 13.02 -18.10 -2.06
C VAL A 258 14.48 -18.37 -1.70
N VAL A 259 15.22 -17.34 -1.29
CA VAL A 259 16.65 -17.44 -0.93
C VAL A 259 16.88 -17.36 0.58
N GLY A 260 15.88 -16.97 1.36
CA GLY A 260 16.00 -16.86 2.81
C GLY A 260 14.72 -16.49 3.51
N ARG A 261 14.83 -16.32 4.83
CA ARG A 261 13.75 -15.78 5.67
C ARG A 261 14.33 -15.04 6.88
N VAL A 262 13.63 -14.01 7.32
CA VAL A 262 13.89 -13.21 8.52
C VAL A 262 12.80 -13.53 9.53
N PRO A 263 13.06 -14.26 10.62
CA PRO A 263 12.12 -14.40 11.73
C PRO A 263 11.80 -13.03 12.34
N THR A 264 10.55 -12.83 12.76
CA THR A 264 10.07 -11.58 13.37
C THR A 264 9.44 -11.84 14.74
N ALA A 265 9.30 -10.81 15.56
CA ALA A 265 8.74 -10.89 16.92
C ALA A 265 7.28 -11.39 16.94
N GLY A 266 6.56 -11.15 15.85
CA GLY A 266 5.18 -11.57 15.61
C GLY A 266 4.83 -11.40 14.12
N PRO A 267 3.54 -11.44 13.76
CA PRO A 267 3.12 -11.36 12.36
C PRO A 267 3.57 -10.05 11.70
N PRO A 268 4.45 -10.09 10.68
CA PRO A 268 5.01 -8.87 10.14
C PRO A 268 4.05 -8.12 9.20
N HIS A 269 4.27 -6.80 9.10
CA HIS A 269 3.59 -5.89 8.19
C HIS A 269 4.59 -4.86 7.62
N PRO A 270 5.36 -5.23 6.58
CA PRO A 270 6.52 -4.46 6.12
C PRO A 270 6.21 -3.18 5.34
N SER A 271 5.00 -2.98 4.80
CA SER A 271 4.68 -1.74 4.08
C SER A 271 4.49 -0.57 5.06
N PRO A 272 4.76 0.69 4.65
CA PRO A 272 5.23 1.12 3.33
C PRO A 272 6.69 0.73 3.00
N GLY A 273 7.48 0.34 4.00
CA GLY A 273 8.88 -0.08 3.84
C GLY A 273 9.83 0.86 4.57
N ALA A 274 10.29 0.48 5.75
CA ALA A 274 11.39 1.17 6.43
C ALA A 274 12.72 0.49 6.09
N LEU A 275 13.29 0.85 4.94
CA LEU A 275 14.58 0.34 4.48
C LEU A 275 15.58 1.51 4.45
N ASP A 276 16.57 1.47 5.33
CA ASP A 276 17.67 2.43 5.42
C ASP A 276 18.90 1.86 4.71
N GLU A 277 19.07 2.24 3.45
CA GLU A 277 20.22 1.89 2.60
C GLU A 277 21.55 2.32 3.19
N ARG A 278 21.60 3.52 3.80
CA ARG A 278 22.82 4.10 4.35
C ARG A 278 23.37 3.21 5.46
N ARG A 279 22.48 2.55 6.21
CA ARG A 279 22.83 1.65 7.32
C ARG A 279 22.76 0.17 6.97
N GLY A 280 22.27 -0.19 5.77
CA GLY A 280 22.01 -1.58 5.43
C GLY A 280 20.96 -2.22 6.35
N LEU A 281 19.97 -1.43 6.80
CA LEU A 281 19.03 -1.81 7.85
C LEU A 281 17.59 -1.81 7.33
N GLY A 282 16.85 -2.89 7.59
CA GLY A 282 15.40 -2.91 7.44
C GLY A 282 14.72 -2.95 8.80
N ILE A 283 13.56 -2.28 8.92
CA ILE A 283 12.68 -2.37 10.10
C ILE A 283 11.25 -2.65 9.62
N THR A 284 10.56 -3.59 10.27
CA THR A 284 9.17 -3.91 9.97
C THR A 284 8.31 -3.83 11.21
N GLY A 285 7.11 -3.26 11.05
CA GLY A 285 6.05 -3.41 12.03
C GLY A 285 5.70 -4.88 12.22
N THR A 286 5.33 -5.25 13.45
CA THR A 286 4.72 -6.55 13.74
C THR A 286 3.36 -6.31 14.39
N VAL A 287 2.30 -6.80 13.75
CA VAL A 287 0.94 -6.60 14.27
C VAL A 287 0.70 -7.51 15.47
N MET A 288 -0.11 -7.05 16.41
CA MET A 288 -0.44 -7.79 17.65
C MET A 288 0.78 -8.06 18.55
N THR A 289 1.85 -7.27 18.41
CA THR A 289 3.08 -7.41 19.20
C THR A 289 3.65 -6.03 19.49
N ASP A 290 4.13 -5.82 20.72
CA ASP A 290 4.70 -4.56 21.19
C ASP A 290 6.17 -4.41 20.79
N ALA A 291 6.50 -4.80 19.56
CA ALA A 291 7.85 -4.70 19.02
C ALA A 291 7.84 -4.47 17.50
N VAL A 292 8.94 -3.93 17.00
CA VAL A 292 9.29 -3.98 15.57
C VAL A 292 10.53 -4.83 15.40
N THR A 293 10.65 -5.54 14.28
CA THR A 293 11.85 -6.35 14.00
C THR A 293 12.77 -5.60 13.05
N ALA A 294 14.03 -5.50 13.45
CA ALA A 294 15.13 -4.98 12.65
C ALA A 294 15.95 -6.12 12.03
N TRP A 295 16.36 -5.97 10.77
CA TRP A 295 17.19 -6.95 10.06
C TRP A 295 18.23 -6.30 9.16
N ASP A 296 19.29 -7.04 8.86
CA ASP A 296 20.39 -6.62 8.00
C ASP A 296 20.03 -6.87 6.53
N LEU A 297 20.08 -5.83 5.69
CA LEU A 297 19.69 -5.89 4.29
C LEU A 297 20.67 -6.69 3.43
N GLU A 298 21.95 -6.75 3.80
CA GLU A 298 22.98 -7.46 3.03
C GLU A 298 22.89 -8.98 3.25
N SER A 299 22.82 -9.40 4.51
CA SER A 299 22.81 -10.81 4.91
C SER A 299 21.42 -11.42 5.04
N GLY A 300 20.37 -10.58 5.19
CA GLY A 300 19.02 -11.04 5.50
C GLY A 300 18.90 -11.61 6.92
N ALA A 301 19.83 -11.31 7.82
CA ALA A 301 19.81 -11.81 9.19
C ALA A 301 19.00 -10.88 10.12
N PRO A 302 18.19 -11.41 11.06
CA PRO A 302 17.57 -10.58 12.08
C PRO A 302 18.66 -9.96 12.98
N ILE A 303 18.48 -8.69 13.35
CA ILE A 303 19.40 -7.94 14.22
C ILE A 303 18.83 -7.87 15.63
N ALA A 304 17.61 -7.34 15.77
CA ALA A 304 16.96 -7.13 17.06
C ALA A 304 15.44 -6.99 16.92
N ASP A 305 14.73 -7.30 17.99
CA ASP A 305 13.36 -6.85 18.19
C ASP A 305 13.39 -5.62 19.11
N VAL A 306 12.90 -4.49 18.61
CA VAL A 306 12.90 -3.19 19.30
C VAL A 306 11.55 -3.01 19.99
N PRO A 307 11.48 -2.93 21.33
CA PRO A 307 10.23 -2.70 22.04
C PRO A 307 9.62 -1.33 21.67
N ILE A 308 8.31 -1.31 21.45
CA ILE A 308 7.53 -0.10 21.15
C ILE A 308 6.39 0.08 22.17
N PRO A 309 5.73 1.25 22.25
CA PRO A 309 4.75 1.53 23.29
C PRO A 309 3.45 0.69 23.24
N GLY A 310 3.19 -0.04 22.17
CA GLY A 310 2.03 -0.92 21.99
C GLY A 310 2.09 -1.60 20.62
N HIS A 311 1.01 -2.26 20.19
CA HIS A 311 0.98 -2.91 18.87
C HIS A 311 1.25 -1.92 17.74
N GLY A 312 2.14 -2.25 16.80
CA GLY A 312 2.44 -1.42 15.65
C GLY A 312 1.95 -2.01 14.33
N MET A 313 1.71 -1.18 13.32
CA MET A 313 1.40 -1.66 11.97
C MET A 313 2.38 -1.14 10.92
N PHE A 314 2.60 0.17 10.87
CA PHE A 314 3.39 0.80 9.81
C PHE A 314 4.69 1.38 10.36
N CYS A 315 5.78 1.13 9.64
CA CYS A 315 7.06 1.83 9.83
C CYS A 315 7.52 2.42 8.50
N THR A 316 8.18 3.58 8.56
CA THR A 316 8.74 4.25 7.37
C THR A 316 10.10 4.83 7.66
N ALA A 317 10.97 4.81 6.64
CA ALA A 317 12.28 5.44 6.62
C ALA A 317 12.37 6.40 5.43
N HIS A 318 13.31 7.33 5.49
CA HIS A 318 13.61 8.24 4.39
C HIS A 318 15.14 8.43 4.30
N PRO A 319 15.74 8.49 3.10
CA PRO A 319 17.20 8.60 2.93
C PRO A 319 17.81 9.81 3.64
N ASP A 320 17.06 10.92 3.70
CA ASP A 320 17.49 12.16 4.35
C ASP A 320 17.07 12.27 5.84
N SER A 321 16.41 11.26 6.41
CA SER A 321 16.02 11.23 7.82
C SER A 321 17.07 10.52 8.67
N GLU A 322 17.26 10.99 9.91
CA GLU A 322 18.07 10.30 10.91
C GLU A 322 17.28 9.23 11.69
N TYR A 323 15.94 9.24 11.57
CA TYR A 323 15.05 8.34 12.32
C TYR A 323 14.15 7.52 11.42
N VAL A 324 13.81 6.33 11.89
CA VAL A 324 12.67 5.55 11.41
C VAL A 324 11.44 5.94 12.23
N TRP A 325 10.30 6.13 11.57
CA TRP A 325 9.05 6.51 12.20
C TRP A 325 8.06 5.35 12.18
N GLY A 326 7.28 5.21 13.25
CA GLY A 326 6.24 4.19 13.34
C GLY A 326 5.00 4.63 14.10
N ASP A 327 3.92 3.87 13.93
CA ASP A 327 2.66 4.05 14.64
C ASP A 327 2.42 2.98 15.72
N VAL A 328 1.50 3.31 16.62
CA VAL A 328 0.91 2.39 17.58
C VAL A 328 -0.58 2.32 17.31
N ILE A 329 -1.06 1.18 16.82
CA ILE A 329 -2.46 0.98 16.45
C ILE A 329 -2.84 -0.51 16.45
N PHE A 330 -4.13 -0.76 16.63
CA PHE A 330 -4.78 -2.08 16.52
C PHE A 330 -4.51 -3.04 17.68
N ASP A 331 -4.29 -2.50 18.88
CA ASP A 331 -4.59 -3.25 20.09
C ASP A 331 -6.10 -3.23 20.32
N ASP A 332 -6.73 -4.40 20.26
CA ASP A 332 -8.19 -4.55 20.46
C ASP A 332 -8.57 -4.76 21.93
N THR A 333 -7.57 -4.89 22.81
CA THR A 333 -7.71 -5.11 24.25
C THR A 333 -7.42 -3.86 25.08
N ASP A 334 -6.47 -3.04 24.65
CA ASP A 334 -6.09 -1.77 25.26
C ASP A 334 -5.85 -0.71 24.18
N ARG A 335 -6.69 0.33 24.17
CA ARG A 335 -6.66 1.37 23.14
C ARG A 335 -6.08 2.68 23.65
N ASP A 336 -5.52 2.68 24.85
CA ASP A 336 -4.99 3.91 25.48
C ASP A 336 -3.80 4.46 24.67
N ASN A 337 -3.09 3.61 23.93
CA ASN A 337 -1.91 3.98 23.14
C ASN A 337 -2.19 4.17 21.64
N ASP A 338 -3.43 4.03 21.18
CA ASP A 338 -3.81 4.13 19.75
C ASP A 338 -3.49 5.51 19.14
N GLY A 339 -3.24 6.53 19.98
CA GLY A 339 -2.85 7.88 19.58
C GLY A 339 -1.34 8.11 19.57
N PHE A 340 -0.52 7.10 19.83
CA PHE A 340 0.94 7.26 19.90
C PHE A 340 1.60 7.02 18.54
N ILE A 341 2.62 7.82 18.27
CA ILE A 341 3.63 7.58 17.22
C ILE A 341 5.02 7.65 17.88
N TYR A 342 6.02 7.11 17.20
CA TYR A 342 7.38 7.08 17.76
C TYR A 342 8.46 7.24 16.70
N GLN A 343 9.64 7.66 17.16
CA GLN A 343 10.90 7.63 16.43
C GLN A 343 11.78 6.51 16.97
N ILE A 344 12.41 5.76 16.07
CA ILE A 344 13.49 4.81 16.39
C ILE A 344 14.79 5.43 15.91
N ASP A 345 15.78 5.47 16.81
CA ASP A 345 17.18 5.69 16.44
C ASP A 345 17.72 4.40 15.79
N PRO A 346 18.05 4.42 14.50
CA PRO A 346 18.47 3.22 13.77
C PRO A 346 19.89 2.76 14.11
N ASP A 347 20.73 3.60 14.73
CA ASP A 347 22.08 3.25 15.15
C ASP A 347 22.08 2.54 16.50
N GLU A 348 21.17 2.94 17.40
CA GLU A 348 21.01 2.33 18.73
C GLU A 348 19.92 1.26 18.79
N LEU A 349 19.01 1.22 17.80
CA LEU A 349 17.83 0.36 17.76
C LEU A 349 16.97 0.49 19.02
N VAL A 350 16.70 1.74 19.41
CA VAL A 350 15.83 2.09 20.53
C VAL A 350 14.81 3.14 20.11
N VAL A 351 13.63 3.09 20.73
CA VAL A 351 12.67 4.20 20.63
C VAL A 351 13.26 5.41 21.35
N SER A 352 13.60 6.44 20.58
CA SER A 352 14.20 7.69 21.07
C SER A 352 13.15 8.70 21.53
N THR A 353 11.99 8.70 20.86
CA THR A 353 10.89 9.63 21.10
C THR A 353 9.55 8.91 20.97
N VAL A 354 8.61 9.23 21.87
CA VAL A 354 7.19 8.87 21.75
C VAL A 354 6.38 10.15 21.79
N ILE A 355 5.43 10.31 20.87
CA ILE A 355 4.56 11.47 20.76
C ILE A 355 3.11 11.02 20.90
N ASP A 356 2.38 11.65 21.82
CA ASP A 356 0.94 11.51 21.96
C ASP A 356 0.23 12.52 21.03
N THR A 357 -0.32 12.03 19.94
CA THR A 357 -1.03 12.87 18.97
C THR A 357 -2.36 13.41 19.49
N THR A 358 -2.91 12.83 20.56
CA THR A 358 -4.20 13.25 21.14
C THR A 358 -4.12 14.64 21.77
N GLU A 359 -2.90 15.16 21.99
CA GLU A 359 -2.66 16.57 22.34
C GLU A 359 -3.20 17.54 21.28
N TRP A 360 -3.26 17.14 20.01
CA TRP A 360 -3.75 17.97 18.89
C TRP A 360 -5.02 17.42 18.23
N ALA A 361 -5.17 16.10 18.12
CA ALA A 361 -6.32 15.47 17.46
C ALA A 361 -6.67 14.14 18.12
N ASP A 362 -7.86 14.09 18.75
CA ASP A 362 -8.33 12.90 19.46
C ASP A 362 -8.68 11.74 18.51
N GLY A 363 -8.08 10.57 18.73
CA GLY A 363 -8.33 9.38 17.95
C GLY A 363 -7.11 8.54 17.66
N ARG A 364 -7.32 7.51 16.83
CA ARG A 364 -6.23 6.65 16.35
C ARG A 364 -5.31 7.38 15.39
N SER A 365 -4.01 7.20 15.58
CA SER A 365 -2.96 7.68 14.69
C SER A 365 -2.35 6.51 13.92
N LEU A 366 -2.19 6.69 12.61
CA LEU A 366 -1.61 5.65 11.76
C LEU A 366 -0.92 6.21 10.53
N HIS A 367 -0.14 5.31 9.92
CA HIS A 367 0.42 5.46 8.58
C HIS A 367 1.31 6.71 8.47
N PRO A 368 2.35 6.85 9.32
CA PRO A 368 3.33 7.92 9.19
C PRO A 368 3.94 7.88 7.79
N GLY A 369 3.99 9.03 7.11
CA GLY A 369 4.54 9.16 5.76
C GLY A 369 5.35 10.44 5.59
N PHE A 370 6.54 10.33 5.02
CA PHE A 370 7.43 11.47 4.82
C PHE A 370 6.98 12.39 3.70
N THR A 371 7.34 13.66 3.80
CA THR A 371 7.47 14.55 2.63
C THR A 371 8.61 14.08 1.73
N ARG A 372 8.58 14.52 0.46
CA ARG A 372 9.60 14.15 -0.53
C ARG A 372 11.02 14.54 -0.13
N ASP A 373 11.17 15.62 0.62
CA ASP A 373 12.45 16.12 1.12
C ASP A 373 12.83 15.51 2.49
N GLY A 374 12.01 14.61 3.03
CA GLY A 374 12.26 13.96 4.31
C GLY A 374 12.11 14.85 5.54
N ASN A 375 11.83 16.15 5.40
CA ASN A 375 11.86 17.10 6.51
C ASN A 375 10.66 17.00 7.45
N HIS A 376 9.52 16.46 6.97
CA HIS A 376 8.31 16.33 7.78
C HIS A 376 7.70 14.94 7.65
N ILE A 377 6.99 14.53 8.71
CA ILE A 377 6.18 13.33 8.75
C ILE A 377 4.69 13.71 8.88
N TYR A 378 3.85 13.10 8.03
CA TYR A 378 2.40 13.22 8.09
C TYR A 378 1.82 12.01 8.81
N VAL A 379 0.86 12.24 9.69
CA VAL A 379 0.16 11.20 10.44
C VAL A 379 -1.34 11.38 10.29
N SER A 380 -2.02 10.29 9.94
CA SER A 380 -3.48 10.29 9.86
C SER A 380 -4.09 10.14 11.24
N CYS A 381 -4.83 11.13 11.73
CA CYS A 381 -5.66 10.99 12.94
C CYS A 381 -7.07 10.58 12.50
N TRP A 382 -7.28 9.27 12.44
CA TRP A 382 -8.40 8.62 11.77
C TRP A 382 -9.75 9.09 12.30
N ASP A 383 -9.93 9.13 13.62
CA ASP A 383 -11.23 9.44 14.21
C ASP A 383 -11.51 10.96 14.21
N ALA A 384 -10.47 11.79 14.35
CA ALA A 384 -10.54 13.25 14.35
C ALA A 384 -10.89 13.86 12.99
N GLY A 385 -10.48 13.22 11.89
CA GLY A 385 -10.62 13.82 10.56
C GLY A 385 -9.56 14.88 10.24
N THR A 386 -8.34 14.64 10.72
CA THR A 386 -7.22 15.58 10.67
C THR A 386 -5.94 14.85 10.27
N LEU A 387 -5.07 15.52 9.52
CA LEU A 387 -3.68 15.10 9.35
C LEU A 387 -2.80 15.97 10.25
N LEU A 388 -1.92 15.35 11.02
CA LEU A 388 -0.92 16.07 11.79
C LEU A 388 0.43 16.01 11.06
N VAL A 389 1.19 17.09 11.17
CA VAL A 389 2.51 17.22 10.57
C VAL A 389 3.52 17.52 11.66
N PHE A 390 4.61 16.76 11.68
CA PHE A 390 5.72 16.94 12.61
C PHE A 390 7.04 17.10 11.84
N ASP A 391 7.96 17.86 12.40
CA ASP A 391 9.35 17.90 11.95
C ASP A 391 9.97 16.50 12.17
N SER A 392 10.51 15.91 11.11
CA SER A 392 10.91 14.50 11.13
C SER A 392 12.16 14.22 11.98
N SER A 393 12.96 15.24 12.24
CA SER A 393 14.21 15.15 12.99
C SER A 393 13.99 15.37 14.49
N THR A 394 13.13 16.31 14.85
CA THR A 394 12.94 16.73 16.24
C THR A 394 11.65 16.22 16.87
N GLY A 395 10.70 15.76 16.05
CA GLY A 395 9.35 15.40 16.50
C GLY A 395 8.49 16.60 16.89
N ALA A 396 8.92 17.82 16.60
CA ALA A 396 8.17 19.01 16.92
C ALA A 396 6.90 19.13 16.03
N PHE A 397 5.76 19.38 16.66
CA PHE A 397 4.52 19.66 15.94
C PHE A 397 4.67 20.89 15.04
N THR A 398 4.25 20.75 13.79
CA THR A 398 4.37 21.78 12.74
C THR A 398 2.99 22.31 12.32
N ALA A 399 2.05 21.41 12.01
CA ALA A 399 0.74 21.81 11.50
C ALA A 399 -0.33 20.74 11.74
N ALA A 400 -1.59 21.17 11.75
CA ALA A 400 -2.77 20.33 11.68
C ALA A 400 -3.59 20.71 10.45
N ILE A 401 -3.98 19.73 9.65
CA ILE A 401 -4.77 19.89 8.43
C ILE A 401 -6.12 19.23 8.66
N ASP A 402 -7.09 20.05 9.03
CA ASP A 402 -8.44 19.60 9.35
C ASP A 402 -9.29 19.37 8.09
N GLY A 403 -10.41 18.68 8.30
CA GLY A 403 -11.43 18.49 7.29
C GLY A 403 -11.12 17.37 6.33
N VAL A 404 -10.16 16.49 6.64
CA VAL A 404 -9.87 15.26 5.90
C VAL A 404 -10.67 14.13 6.53
N GLU A 405 -11.79 13.68 5.96
CA GLU A 405 -12.74 12.81 6.66
C GLU A 405 -12.25 11.36 6.78
N THR A 406 -12.00 10.90 8.00
CA THR A 406 -11.48 9.55 8.29
C THR A 406 -10.22 9.19 7.49
N PRO A 407 -9.13 9.96 7.65
CA PRO A 407 -7.90 9.75 6.91
C PRO A 407 -7.28 8.42 7.33
N THR A 408 -6.74 7.67 6.39
CA THR A 408 -5.94 6.47 6.69
C THR A 408 -4.63 6.45 5.93
N GLY A 409 -4.61 5.89 4.72
CA GLY A 409 -3.38 5.79 3.93
C GLY A 409 -3.04 7.13 3.31
N THR A 410 -1.78 7.55 3.47
CA THR A 410 -1.20 8.76 2.88
C THR A 410 -0.21 8.35 1.81
N PHE A 411 -0.46 8.74 0.57
CA PHE A 411 0.33 8.30 -0.59
C PHE A 411 0.94 9.51 -1.27
N LEU A 412 2.26 9.64 -1.16
CA LEU A 412 3.00 10.64 -1.90
C LEU A 412 3.35 10.09 -3.29
N GLY A 413 3.39 10.97 -4.28
CA GLY A 413 3.74 10.61 -5.65
C GLY A 413 5.21 10.21 -5.77
N ASP A 414 5.55 8.97 -5.40
CA ASP A 414 6.82 8.36 -5.78
C ASP A 414 6.74 8.01 -7.26
N ARG A 415 7.37 8.85 -8.07
CA ARG A 415 7.39 8.77 -9.52
C ARG A 415 8.83 8.70 -9.93
N ALA A 416 9.10 7.93 -10.98
CA ALA A 416 10.41 7.93 -11.58
C ALA A 416 10.75 9.39 -11.93
N THR A 417 11.72 9.95 -11.22
CA THR A 417 12.32 11.22 -11.59
C THR A 417 13.12 10.97 -12.87
N ASP A 418 13.07 11.90 -13.82
CA ASP A 418 13.67 11.90 -15.18
C ASP A 418 14.77 10.86 -15.50
N PRO A 419 14.78 10.30 -16.73
CA PRO A 419 15.51 9.11 -17.16
C PRO A 419 17.02 9.07 -16.89
#